data_AF-A0A929A2H3-F1
#
_entry.id   AF-A0A929A2H3-F1
#
_cell.length_a   1.000
_cell.length_b   1.000
_cell.length_c   1.000
_cell.angle_alpha   90.00
_cell.angle_beta   90.00
_cell.angle_gamma   90.00
#
_symmetry.space_group_name_H-M   'P 1'
#
loop_
_entity.id
_entity.type
_entity.pdbx_description
1 polymer ?
#
loop_
_entity_poly.entity_id
_entity_poly.type
_entity_poly.pdbx_seq_one_letter_code
_entity_poly.pdbx_strand_id
1 'polypeptide(L)'
;MKRAFVGSLTAVLLSAGIAPAAMAETVTDVDSSFPTAAESVRMDVTPFNLVFLAYQGFFESEGVPMASALINWYESGRIEAEDLVNVAIGMNRLSPDTLNNEMYLDAVEFQLDSLGRNNR
;
A
#
# COMPACT_ATOMS: atom_id res chain seq x y z
N MET A 1 34.14 0.73 -24.19
CA MET A 1 35.08 -0.36 -23.83
C MET A 1 34.27 -1.45 -23.15
N LYS A 2 34.21 -2.63 -23.77
CA LYS A 2 33.35 -3.75 -23.34
C LYS A 2 34.12 -4.56 -22.29
N ARG A 3 33.60 -4.68 -21.07
CA ARG A 3 34.22 -5.50 -20.02
C ARG A 3 33.44 -6.80 -19.92
N ALA A 4 34.08 -7.89 -20.35
CA ALA A 4 33.60 -9.24 -20.14
C ALA A 4 33.80 -9.62 -18.66
N PHE A 5 32.76 -10.15 -18.03
CA PHE A 5 32.86 -10.77 -16.70
C PHE A 5 32.67 -12.27 -16.90
N VAL A 6 33.73 -13.03 -16.66
CA VAL A 6 33.78 -14.49 -16.78
C VAL A 6 34.36 -15.04 -15.48
N GLY A 7 33.75 -16.10 -14.97
CA GLY A 7 34.22 -16.91 -13.84
C GLY A 7 33.54 -16.54 -12.52
N SER A 8 33.03 -17.45 -11.70
CA SER A 8 33.31 -18.88 -11.57
C SER A 8 32.07 -19.57 -10.96
N LEU A 9 31.70 -20.69 -11.55
CA LEU A 9 30.67 -21.62 -11.08
C LEU A 9 31.30 -22.52 -10.00
N THR A 10 30.89 -22.37 -8.74
CA THR A 10 31.28 -23.31 -7.68
C THR A 10 30.01 -23.95 -7.12
N ALA A 11 29.98 -25.28 -7.21
CA ALA A 11 28.89 -26.12 -6.81
C ALA A 11 29.17 -26.81 -5.45
N VAL A 12 28.06 -27.18 -4.79
CA VAL A 12 27.88 -28.23 -3.77
C VAL A 12 28.41 -27.96 -2.37
N LEU A 13 27.49 -27.90 -1.39
CA LEU A 13 27.47 -28.83 -0.25
C LEU A 13 26.02 -29.10 0.15
N LEU A 14 25.65 -30.38 0.07
CA LEU A 14 24.36 -30.96 0.46
C LEU A 14 24.40 -31.20 1.98
N SER A 15 23.63 -30.46 2.78
CA SER A 15 23.45 -30.75 4.20
C SER A 15 22.12 -31.47 4.41
N ALA A 16 22.19 -32.78 4.71
CA ALA A 16 21.03 -33.54 5.15
C ALA A 16 20.74 -33.19 6.61
N GLY A 17 19.70 -32.38 6.84
CA GLY A 17 19.15 -32.14 8.17
C GLY A 17 18.28 -33.31 8.61
N ILE A 18 18.66 -33.98 9.70
CA ILE A 18 17.80 -34.90 10.44
C ILE A 18 16.70 -34.07 11.12
N ALA A 19 15.46 -34.18 10.64
CA ALA A 19 14.31 -33.56 11.27
C ALA A 19 13.86 -34.38 12.49
N PRO A 20 13.54 -33.76 13.64
CA PRO A 20 12.82 -34.44 14.71
C PRO A 20 11.38 -34.70 14.27
N ALA A 21 10.94 -35.95 14.34
CA ALA A 21 9.53 -36.31 14.22
C ALA A 21 8.78 -35.80 15.46
N ALA A 22 8.21 -34.61 15.37
CA ALA A 22 7.26 -34.10 16.34
C ALA A 22 5.93 -34.86 16.14
N MET A 23 5.57 -35.66 17.14
CA MET A 23 4.28 -36.34 17.23
C MET A 23 3.19 -35.26 17.31
N ALA A 24 2.33 -35.19 16.29
CA ALA A 24 1.17 -34.31 16.30
C ALA A 24 0.06 -34.98 17.13
N GLU A 25 -0.11 -34.55 18.39
CA GLU A 25 -1.38 -34.74 19.09
C GLU A 25 -2.37 -33.69 18.57
N THR A 26 -3.40 -34.15 17.86
CA THR A 26 -4.52 -33.30 17.46
C THR A 26 -5.39 -33.00 18.67
N VAL A 27 -5.12 -31.88 19.34
CA VAL A 27 -6.08 -31.26 20.24
C VAL A 27 -7.03 -30.42 19.39
N THR A 28 -8.11 -31.03 18.92
CA THR A 28 -9.27 -30.33 18.37
C THR A 28 -10.08 -29.74 19.52
N ASP A 29 -9.68 -28.56 19.98
CA ASP A 29 -10.63 -27.60 20.56
C ASP A 29 -10.02 -26.20 20.46
N VAL A 30 -10.09 -25.62 19.25
CA VAL A 30 -9.76 -24.22 19.03
C VAL A 30 -11.09 -23.48 19.04
N ASP A 31 -11.36 -22.83 20.18
CA ASP A 31 -12.30 -21.73 20.30
C ASP A 31 -12.19 -20.82 19.06
N SER A 32 -13.26 -20.72 18.29
CA SER A 32 -13.39 -20.00 17.02
C SER A 32 -13.29 -18.47 17.16
N SER A 33 -12.66 -18.00 18.23
CA SER A 33 -12.52 -16.60 18.60
C SER A 33 -11.15 -16.01 18.20
N PHE A 34 -10.28 -16.80 17.57
CA PHE A 34 -9.00 -16.33 17.03
C PHE A 34 -9.15 -15.88 15.57
N PRO A 35 -8.78 -14.63 15.24
CA PRO A 35 -8.81 -14.15 13.86
C PRO A 35 -7.87 -15.01 13.02
N THR A 36 -8.42 -15.77 12.08
CA THR A 36 -7.63 -16.52 11.10
C THR A 36 -6.74 -15.53 10.34
N ALA A 37 -5.53 -15.94 9.94
CA ALA A 37 -4.55 -15.11 9.21
C ALA A 37 -5.07 -14.47 7.89
N ALA A 38 -6.32 -14.74 7.49
CA ALA A 38 -7.05 -14.07 6.42
C ALA A 38 -7.62 -12.69 6.84
N GLU A 39 -7.75 -12.40 8.12
CA GLU A 39 -7.92 -11.04 8.63
C GLU A 39 -6.53 -10.38 8.71
N SER A 40 -5.94 -10.15 7.55
CA SER A 40 -4.87 -9.17 7.45
C SER A 40 -5.36 -7.90 8.13
N VAL A 41 -4.70 -7.50 9.21
CA VAL A 41 -4.91 -6.21 9.90
C VAL A 41 -4.82 -5.14 8.81
N ARG A 42 -5.97 -4.73 8.28
CA ARG A 42 -6.06 -3.65 7.32
C ARG A 42 -5.78 -2.41 8.15
N MET A 43 -4.55 -1.91 8.05
CA MET A 43 -4.28 -0.56 8.51
C MET A 43 -5.16 0.35 7.66
N ASP A 44 -6.26 0.81 8.25
CA ASP A 44 -7.20 1.68 7.57
C ASP A 44 -6.47 2.94 7.10
N VAL A 45 -6.31 3.06 5.78
CA VAL A 45 -5.75 4.26 5.18
C VAL A 45 -6.81 5.34 5.34
N THR A 46 -6.63 6.19 6.33
CA THR A 46 -7.52 7.34 6.56
C THR A 46 -7.39 8.35 5.40
N PRO A 47 -8.39 9.22 5.20
CA PRO A 47 -8.32 10.29 4.21
C PRO A 47 -7.06 11.17 4.36
N PHE A 48 -6.71 11.52 5.61
CA PHE A 48 -5.47 12.24 5.91
C PHE A 48 -4.23 11.48 5.44
N ASN A 49 -4.14 10.19 5.76
CA ASN A 49 -3.01 9.36 5.37
C ASN A 49 -2.88 9.27 3.85
N LEU A 50 -4.01 9.11 3.13
CA LEU A 50 -4.04 9.03 1.67
C LEU A 50 -3.42 10.29 1.05
N VAL A 51 -3.92 11.46 1.44
CA VAL A 51 -3.45 12.74 0.89
C VAL A 51 -2.02 13.06 1.33
N PHE A 52 -1.65 12.72 2.57
CA PHE A 52 -0.27 12.91 3.03
C PHE A 52 0.72 12.04 2.26
N LEU A 53 0.38 10.77 1.99
CA LEU A 53 1.21 9.88 1.16
C LEU A 53 1.36 10.42 -0.27
N ALA A 54 0.28 10.93 -0.85
CA ALA A 54 0.30 11.58 -2.16
C ALA A 54 1.25 12.77 -2.17
N TYR A 55 1.13 13.65 -1.18
CA TYR A 55 1.97 14.83 -1.03
C TYR A 55 3.45 14.48 -0.88
N GLN A 56 3.77 13.37 -0.19
CA GLN A 56 5.13 12.83 -0.02
C GLN A 56 5.69 12.13 -1.28
N GLY A 57 4.89 11.98 -2.34
CA GLY A 57 5.30 11.33 -3.59
C GLY A 57 5.19 9.81 -3.59
N PHE A 58 4.44 9.22 -2.64
CA PHE A 58 4.25 7.77 -2.59
C PHE A 58 3.55 7.21 -3.85
N PHE A 59 2.77 8.04 -4.54
CA PHE A 59 1.99 7.68 -5.73
C PHE A 59 2.62 8.14 -7.07
N GLU A 60 3.88 8.61 -7.08
CA GLU A 60 4.52 9.10 -8.30
C GLU A 60 4.66 8.03 -9.39
N SER A 61 4.85 6.76 -9.02
CA SER A 61 4.88 5.64 -9.98
C SER A 61 3.55 5.44 -10.70
N GLU A 62 2.45 5.86 -10.05
CA GLU A 62 1.09 5.77 -10.57
C GLU A 62 0.66 7.08 -11.28
N GLY A 63 1.60 8.01 -11.49
CA GLY A 63 1.36 9.26 -12.22
C GLY A 63 0.79 10.40 -11.39
N VAL A 64 0.66 10.23 -10.07
CA VAL A 64 0.24 11.31 -9.16
C VAL A 64 1.48 12.13 -8.77
N PRO A 65 1.55 13.43 -9.12
CA PRO A 65 2.69 14.25 -8.76
C PRO A 65 2.75 14.50 -7.25
N MET A 66 3.93 14.85 -6.74
CA MET A 66 4.13 15.18 -5.32
C MET A 66 4.07 16.70 -5.03
N ALA A 67 4.03 17.06 -3.74
CA ALA A 67 4.22 18.41 -3.22
C ALA A 67 3.39 19.50 -3.95
N SER A 68 4.02 20.61 -4.37
CA SER A 68 3.34 21.72 -5.04
C SER A 68 2.69 21.32 -6.36
N ALA A 69 3.21 20.30 -7.05
CA ALA A 69 2.60 19.83 -8.30
C ALA A 69 1.28 19.09 -8.04
N LEU A 70 1.15 18.35 -6.94
CA LEU A 70 -0.13 17.78 -6.49
C LEU A 70 -1.17 18.86 -6.28
N ILE A 71 -0.80 19.92 -5.55
CA ILE A 71 -1.68 21.05 -5.24
C ILE A 71 -2.15 21.71 -6.54
N ASN A 72 -1.23 22.01 -7.46
CA ASN A 72 -1.58 22.62 -8.75
C ASN A 72 -2.50 21.73 -9.60
N TRP A 73 -2.31 20.41 -9.59
CA TRP A 73 -3.18 19.50 -10.33
C TRP A 73 -4.57 19.46 -9.72
N TYR A 74 -4.67 19.45 -8.39
CA TYR A 74 -5.94 19.47 -7.69
C TYR A 74 -6.70 20.79 -7.95
N GLU A 75 -6.03 21.94 -7.77
CA GLU A 75 -6.64 23.25 -8.02
C GLU A 75 -7.07 23.47 -9.49
N SER A 76 -6.47 22.73 -10.43
CA SER A 76 -6.83 22.79 -11.85
C SER A 76 -7.84 21.71 -12.28
N GLY A 77 -8.34 20.87 -11.34
CA GLY A 77 -9.25 19.77 -11.64
C GLY A 77 -8.61 18.65 -12.47
N ARG A 78 -7.28 18.54 -12.45
CA ARG A 78 -6.54 17.46 -13.12
C ARG A 78 -6.40 16.20 -12.28
N ILE A 79 -6.66 16.32 -10.98
CA ILE A 79 -6.79 15.19 -10.05
C ILE A 79 -7.90 15.53 -9.06
N GLU A 80 -8.81 14.59 -8.86
CA GLU A 80 -9.92 14.69 -7.90
C GLU A 80 -9.73 13.65 -6.77
N ALA A 81 -10.61 13.68 -5.77
CA ALA A 81 -10.52 12.75 -4.63
C ALA A 81 -10.62 11.28 -5.10
N GLU A 82 -11.50 11.02 -6.06
CA GLU A 82 -11.77 9.74 -6.69
C GLU A 82 -10.53 9.18 -7.39
N ASP A 83 -9.75 10.03 -8.07
CA ASP A 83 -8.50 9.61 -8.72
C ASP A 83 -7.51 9.07 -7.70
N LEU A 84 -7.37 9.78 -6.57
CA LEU A 84 -6.45 9.37 -5.52
C LEU A 84 -6.90 8.08 -4.81
N VAL A 85 -8.20 7.91 -4.61
CA VAL A 85 -8.80 6.68 -4.10
C VAL A 85 -8.60 5.53 -5.07
N ASN A 86 -8.80 5.74 -6.37
CA ASN A 86 -8.56 4.74 -7.42
C ASN A 86 -7.11 4.27 -7.44
N VAL A 87 -6.15 5.19 -7.32
CA VAL A 87 -4.71 4.85 -7.22
C VAL A 87 -4.45 3.96 -6.01
N ALA A 88 -4.97 4.32 -4.83
CA ALA A 88 -4.81 3.51 -3.63
C ALA A 88 -5.52 2.15 -3.71
N ILE A 89 -6.66 2.04 -4.41
CA ILE A 89 -7.31 0.77 -4.71
C ILE A 89 -6.43 -0.09 -5.63
N GLY A 90 -5.87 0.50 -6.68
CA GLY A 90 -4.94 -0.17 -7.60
C GLY A 90 -3.70 -0.73 -6.91
N MET A 91 -3.27 -0.07 -5.84
CA MET A 91 -2.17 -0.52 -4.96
C MET A 91 -2.63 -1.46 -3.83
N ASN A 92 -3.89 -1.89 -3.82
CA ASN A 92 -4.49 -2.76 -2.80
C ASN A 92 -4.37 -2.18 -1.37
N ARG A 93 -4.43 -0.86 -1.25
CA ARG A 93 -4.38 -0.11 0.02
C ARG A 93 -5.77 0.29 0.53
N LEU A 94 -6.75 0.35 -0.36
CA LEU A 94 -8.16 0.59 -0.08
C LEU A 94 -9.03 -0.50 -0.71
N SER A 95 -10.22 -0.71 -0.15
CA SER A 95 -11.23 -1.56 -0.78
C SER A 95 -11.82 -0.85 -2.00
N PRO A 96 -12.18 -1.55 -3.09
CA PRO A 96 -12.97 -0.96 -4.17
C PRO A 96 -14.27 -0.28 -3.69
N ASP A 97 -14.86 -0.78 -2.59
CA ASP A 97 -16.07 -0.21 -1.99
C ASP A 97 -15.87 1.22 -1.46
N THR A 98 -14.62 1.65 -1.23
CA THR A 98 -14.31 3.02 -0.77
C THR A 98 -14.77 4.08 -1.77
N LEU A 99 -14.87 3.77 -3.07
CA LEU A 99 -15.43 4.69 -4.08
C LEU A 99 -16.93 4.97 -3.87
N ASN A 100 -17.64 4.12 -3.14
CA ASN A 100 -19.06 4.32 -2.83
C ASN A 100 -19.26 4.98 -1.45
N ASN A 101 -18.18 5.36 -0.76
CA ASN A 101 -18.24 5.98 0.55
C ASN A 101 -18.07 7.50 0.39
N GLU A 102 -19.18 8.21 0.21
CA GLU A 102 -19.21 9.68 0.05
C GLU A 102 -18.49 10.39 1.20
N MET A 103 -18.67 9.94 2.45
CA MET A 103 -18.00 10.51 3.61
C MET A 103 -16.47 10.40 3.53
N TYR A 104 -15.95 9.33 2.94
CA TYR A 104 -14.52 9.17 2.73
C TYR A 104 -14.01 10.11 1.63
N LEU A 105 -14.73 10.20 0.50
CA LEU A 105 -14.39 11.08 -0.62
C LEU A 105 -14.38 12.55 -0.20
N ASP A 106 -15.44 13.01 0.48
CA ASP A 106 -15.55 14.37 1.02
C ASP A 106 -14.38 14.71 1.97
N ALA A 107 -13.96 13.74 2.79
CA ALA A 107 -12.84 13.91 3.70
C ALA A 107 -11.48 13.97 2.98
N VAL A 108 -11.33 13.27 1.84
CA VAL A 108 -10.15 13.37 0.97
C VAL A 108 -10.11 14.75 0.30
N GLU A 109 -11.23 15.20 -0.26
CA GLU A 109 -11.38 16.53 -0.85
C GLU A 109 -11.03 17.63 0.18
N PHE A 110 -11.63 17.57 1.36
CA PHE A 110 -11.34 18.51 2.45
C PHE A 110 -9.84 18.57 2.80
N GLN A 111 -9.15 17.43 2.76
CA GLN A 111 -7.73 17.36 3.04
C GLN A 111 -6.88 17.94 1.90
N LEU A 112 -7.26 17.72 0.64
CA LEU A 112 -6.62 18.33 -0.54
C LEU A 112 -6.81 19.86 -0.54
N ASP A 113 -8.01 20.34 -0.24
CA ASP A 113 -8.32 21.77 -0.05
C ASP A 113 -7.46 22.40 1.04
N SER A 114 -7.28 21.67 2.15
CA SER A 114 -6.46 22.12 3.26
C SER A 114 -4.98 22.22 2.90
N LEU A 115 -4.46 21.32 2.04
CA LEU A 115 -3.12 21.47 1.49
C LEU A 115 -3.00 22.72 0.63
N GLY A 116 -3.95 22.98 -0.27
CA GLY A 116 -3.92 24.18 -1.13
C GLY A 116 -3.93 25.48 -0.32
N ARG A 117 -4.78 25.58 0.71
CA ARG A 117 -4.87 26.77 1.57
C ARG A 117 -3.61 27.03 2.37
N ASN A 118 -2.91 25.99 2.85
CA ASN A 118 -1.74 26.13 3.71
C ASN A 118 -0.43 26.45 2.95
N ASN A 119 -0.41 26.32 1.62
CA ASN A 119 0.79 26.52 0.78
C ASN A 119 0.74 27.80 -0.07
N ARG A 120 -0.14 28.76 0.28
CA ARG A 120 -0.28 30.07 -0.37
C ARG A 120 0.50 31.18 0.35
#